data_AF-A0A1Q5ULL2-F1
#
_entry.id   AF-A0A1Q5ULL2-F1
#
_cell.length_a   1.000
_cell.length_b   1.000
_cell.length_c   1.000
_cell.angle_alpha   90.00
_cell.angle_beta   90.00
_cell.angle_gamma   90.00
#
_symmetry.space_group_name_H-M   'P 1'
#
loop_
_entity.id
_entity.type
_entity.pdbx_description
1 polymer ?
#
loop_
_entity_poly.entity_id
_entity_poly.type
_entity_poly.pdbx_seq_one_letter_code
_entity_poly.pdbx_strand_id
1 'polypeptide(L)'
;MRDGNWDLIARLLKEKIRPLFTKAKNPAITSEGRKNFHPVPLTRFDGSVLDDEMKPWKVRDVYATRVLEWIISRYKPTDKAHLEAHFPLLVPAILALIDDNNLTFKRTGCELLSKILQPIHQSGSDILVRTNLTSVFEDAITPCLLSLPTITAEDSSIQLLGAAYPALLSLFKTVYKTPSPKKSNDQNEKDRETYAAKVSKILRSNLISSFHHIGSSTPTAISTSASFPHPRLSTFLLEWITTFVKELGINTTKYLQEIVPVLYTTLSNPFGTAHPPLLFAAVSATKFVILNAHPRIWRWRGEILGALCACWLLIVGEKEDREKQKGDKGGPSVTELVKITRELQGAVYVLKHTLQNPVAVVNGQPDANQLAAKEAMQQELQTLAEADSELEGLLFADVKS
;
A
#
# COMPACT_ATOMS: atom_id res chain seq x y z
N MET A 1 -30.19 11.39 -14.19
CA MET A 1 -30.85 11.88 -12.94
C MET A 1 -31.66 13.11 -13.35
N ARG A 2 -32.85 13.38 -12.79
CA ARG A 2 -33.62 14.58 -13.17
C ARG A 2 -32.91 15.85 -12.67
N ASP A 3 -32.87 16.91 -13.47
CA ASP A 3 -32.10 18.14 -13.19
C ASP A 3 -32.40 18.78 -11.82
N GLY A 4 -33.65 18.71 -11.35
CA GLY A 4 -34.04 19.23 -10.03
C GLY A 4 -33.34 18.59 -8.83
N ASN A 5 -32.72 17.42 -8.98
CA ASN A 5 -31.92 16.80 -7.92
C ASN A 5 -30.54 17.47 -7.76
N TRP A 6 -29.97 18.02 -8.84
CA TRP A 6 -28.67 18.69 -8.78
C TRP A 6 -28.78 20.07 -8.12
N ASP A 7 -29.88 20.78 -8.32
CA ASP A 7 -30.17 22.05 -7.63
C ASP A 7 -30.35 21.86 -6.13
N LEU A 8 -30.97 20.75 -5.72
CA LEU A 8 -31.05 20.37 -4.31
C LEU A 8 -29.66 20.12 -3.72
N ILE A 9 -28.82 19.34 -4.41
CA ILE A 9 -27.43 19.09 -3.98
C ILE A 9 -26.65 20.39 -3.86
N ALA A 10 -26.77 21.27 -4.86
CA ALA A 10 -26.09 22.58 -4.85
C ALA A 10 -26.51 23.43 -3.64
N ARG A 11 -27.82 23.49 -3.35
CA ARG A 11 -28.34 24.21 -2.16
C ARG A 11 -27.86 23.59 -0.86
N LEU A 12 -27.93 22.26 -0.71
CA LEU A 12 -27.45 21.57 0.50
C LEU A 12 -25.95 21.83 0.73
N LEU A 13 -25.13 21.79 -0.32
CA LEU A 13 -23.70 22.07 -0.22
C LEU A 13 -23.43 23.52 0.21
N LYS A 14 -24.14 24.49 -0.38
CA LYS A 14 -23.94 25.93 -0.09
C LYS A 14 -24.49 26.35 1.27
N GLU A 15 -25.69 25.90 1.62
CA GLU A 15 -26.45 26.41 2.77
C GLU A 15 -26.23 25.59 4.05
N LYS A 16 -25.94 24.28 3.92
CA LYS A 16 -25.85 23.37 5.07
C LYS A 16 -24.45 22.84 5.30
N ILE A 17 -23.77 22.34 4.27
CA ILE A 17 -22.47 21.67 4.46
C ILE A 17 -21.33 22.69 4.56
N ARG A 18 -21.12 23.54 3.55
CA ARG A 18 -19.97 24.45 3.51
C ARG A 18 -19.84 25.33 4.76
N PRO A 19 -20.91 25.95 5.31
CA PRO A 19 -20.79 26.79 6.50
C PRO A 19 -20.25 26.04 7.73
N LEU A 20 -20.56 24.74 7.85
CA LEU A 20 -20.11 23.92 8.98
C LEU A 20 -18.60 23.69 8.94
N PHE A 21 -18.01 23.52 7.75
CA PHE A 21 -16.58 23.24 7.57
C PHE A 21 -15.73 24.49 7.32
N THR A 22 -16.35 25.65 7.05
CA THR A 22 -15.61 26.90 6.73
C THR A 22 -14.82 27.44 7.94
N LYS A 23 -15.27 27.15 9.17
CA LYS A 23 -14.58 27.58 10.39
C LYS A 23 -13.27 26.83 10.65
N ALA A 24 -13.18 25.55 10.26
CA ALA A 24 -11.91 24.83 10.23
C ALA A 24 -11.16 25.15 8.95
N LYS A 25 -10.64 26.37 8.88
CA LYS A 25 -9.86 26.86 7.76
C LYS A 25 -8.63 25.97 7.56
N ASN A 26 -8.59 25.24 6.45
CA ASN A 26 -7.34 24.65 5.98
C ASN A 26 -6.55 25.75 5.23
N PRO A 27 -5.32 26.10 5.67
CA PRO A 27 -4.53 27.18 5.07
C PRO A 27 -4.06 26.87 3.64
N ALA A 28 -4.04 25.59 3.25
CA ALA A 28 -3.60 25.13 1.94
C ALA A 28 -4.63 25.33 0.83
N ILE A 29 -5.85 25.80 1.14
CA ILE A 29 -6.89 26.11 0.15
C ILE A 29 -7.44 27.53 0.26
N THR A 30 -7.92 28.06 -0.87
CA THR A 30 -8.65 29.33 -0.94
C THR A 30 -10.12 29.13 -0.55
N SER A 31 -10.87 30.22 -0.35
CA SER A 31 -12.33 30.18 -0.14
C SER A 31 -13.09 29.54 -1.31
N GLU A 32 -12.48 29.49 -2.50
CA GLU A 32 -12.97 28.80 -3.70
C GLU A 32 -12.51 27.34 -3.79
N GLY A 33 -11.91 26.76 -2.75
CA GLY A 33 -11.49 25.37 -2.73
C GLY A 33 -10.36 25.01 -3.70
N ARG A 34 -9.58 26.00 -4.16
CA ARG A 34 -8.36 25.79 -4.97
C ARG A 34 -7.12 25.80 -4.07
N LYS A 35 -5.99 25.28 -4.55
CA LYS A 35 -4.72 25.39 -3.81
C LYS A 35 -4.39 26.86 -3.51
N ASN A 36 -4.05 27.14 -2.25
CA ASN A 36 -3.49 28.41 -1.82
C ASN A 36 -1.97 28.39 -2.01
N PHE A 37 -1.43 29.31 -2.83
CA PHE A 37 0.01 29.43 -3.08
C PHE A 37 0.74 30.22 -1.98
N HIS A 38 0.00 30.93 -1.13
CA HIS A 38 0.54 31.70 -0.02
C HIS A 38 -0.19 31.30 1.28
N PRO A 39 0.00 30.05 1.76
CA PRO A 39 -0.60 29.62 3.00
C PRO A 39 0.03 30.40 4.17
N VAL A 40 -0.83 30.97 5.02
CA VAL A 40 -0.36 31.51 6.30
C VAL A 40 -0.01 30.32 7.20
N PRO A 41 1.23 30.23 7.72
CA PRO A 41 1.61 29.13 8.60
C PRO A 41 0.71 29.09 9.84
N LEU A 42 0.22 27.89 10.19
CA LEU A 42 -0.50 27.71 11.44
C LEU A 42 0.46 27.89 12.62
N THR A 43 -0.05 28.47 13.70
CA THR A 43 0.69 28.59 14.96
C THR A 43 0.97 27.20 15.53
N ARG A 44 2.13 27.01 16.18
CA ARG A 44 2.55 25.71 16.75
C ARG A 44 1.54 25.13 17.74
N PHE A 45 0.76 25.99 18.39
CA PHE A 45 -0.42 25.63 19.14
C PHE A 45 -1.64 26.11 18.37
N ASP A 46 -2.48 25.16 17.97
CA ASP A 46 -3.78 25.45 17.40
C ASP A 46 -4.82 25.40 18.53
N GLY A 47 -5.29 26.57 18.96
CA GLY A 47 -6.36 26.70 19.95
C GLY A 47 -7.69 26.09 19.46
N SER A 48 -7.84 25.83 18.15
CA SER A 48 -9.02 25.18 17.58
C SER A 48 -9.22 23.73 18.04
N VAL A 49 -8.18 23.12 18.60
CA VAL A 49 -8.25 21.78 19.20
C VAL A 49 -9.16 21.77 20.43
N LEU A 50 -9.30 22.90 21.11
CA LEU A 50 -10.08 23.06 22.35
C LEU A 50 -11.42 23.79 22.12
N ASP A 51 -11.68 24.27 20.90
CA ASP A 51 -12.88 25.04 20.58
C ASP A 51 -13.88 24.21 19.77
N ASP A 52 -14.84 23.61 20.47
CA ASP A 52 -15.94 22.85 19.87
C ASP A 52 -16.80 23.69 18.90
N GLU A 53 -16.79 25.03 19.01
CA GLU A 53 -17.49 25.90 18.06
C GLU A 53 -16.82 25.99 16.68
N MET A 54 -15.53 25.66 16.60
CA MET A 54 -14.78 25.61 15.34
C MET A 54 -15.07 24.32 14.55
N LYS A 55 -15.59 23.28 15.21
CA LYS A 55 -15.88 21.96 14.60
C LYS A 55 -17.32 21.48 14.88
N PRO A 56 -18.35 22.24 14.46
CA PRO A 56 -19.74 21.96 14.82
C PRO A 56 -20.25 20.58 14.34
N TRP A 57 -19.68 20.02 13.27
CA TRP A 57 -20.03 18.69 12.76
C TRP A 57 -19.66 17.54 13.70
N LYS A 58 -18.87 17.79 14.75
CA LYS A 58 -18.51 16.78 15.74
C LYS A 58 -19.54 16.63 16.85
N VAL A 59 -20.20 17.73 17.21
CA VAL A 59 -21.01 17.81 18.44
C VAL A 59 -22.48 18.07 18.11
N ARG A 60 -22.76 19.16 17.37
CA ARG A 60 -24.13 19.62 17.11
C ARG A 60 -24.68 19.11 15.80
N ASP A 61 -23.86 19.14 14.75
CA ASP A 61 -24.28 18.89 13.37
C ASP A 61 -23.72 17.54 12.86
N VAL A 62 -23.87 16.49 13.66
CA VAL A 62 -23.32 15.13 13.42
C VAL A 62 -23.82 14.51 12.11
N TYR A 63 -24.99 14.94 11.62
CA TYR A 63 -25.55 14.50 10.34
C TYR A 63 -24.69 14.93 9.14
N ALA A 64 -23.84 15.97 9.27
CA ALA A 64 -23.13 16.58 8.17
C ALA A 64 -22.24 15.60 7.40
N THR A 65 -21.54 14.71 8.10
CA THR A 65 -20.67 13.69 7.50
C THR A 65 -21.47 12.68 6.66
N ARG A 66 -22.64 12.28 7.15
CA ARG A 66 -23.53 11.33 6.44
C ARG A 66 -24.22 11.98 5.24
N VAL A 67 -24.61 13.25 5.36
CA VAL A 67 -25.15 14.00 4.22
C VAL A 67 -24.07 14.20 3.15
N LEU A 68 -22.84 14.53 3.55
CA LEU A 68 -21.71 14.65 2.63
C LEU A 68 -21.43 13.33 1.89
N GLU A 69 -21.42 12.21 2.63
CA GLU A 69 -21.28 10.87 2.05
C GLU A 69 -22.39 10.57 1.04
N TRP A 70 -23.64 10.85 1.41
CA TRP A 70 -24.78 10.67 0.54
C TRP A 70 -24.68 11.52 -0.74
N ILE A 71 -24.27 12.79 -0.63
CA ILE A 71 -24.06 13.67 -1.78
C ILE A 71 -22.99 13.08 -2.72
N ILE A 72 -21.85 12.67 -2.18
CA ILE A 72 -20.75 12.10 -2.97
C ILE A 72 -21.20 10.82 -3.69
N SER A 73 -22.03 9.99 -3.05
CA SER A 73 -22.57 8.76 -3.66
C SER A 73 -23.50 8.99 -4.85
N ARG A 74 -23.96 10.23 -5.10
CA ARG A 74 -24.86 10.54 -6.22
C ARG A 74 -24.15 10.78 -7.54
N TYR A 75 -22.87 11.15 -7.53
CA TYR A 75 -22.14 11.46 -8.76
C TYR A 75 -21.84 10.18 -9.54
N LYS A 76 -22.24 10.17 -10.82
CA LYS A 76 -21.83 9.14 -11.78
C LYS A 76 -20.80 9.72 -12.75
N PRO A 77 -20.03 8.86 -13.45
CA PRO A 77 -19.07 9.31 -14.46
C PRO A 77 -19.67 10.17 -15.58
N THR A 78 -20.97 10.01 -15.85
CA THR A 78 -21.70 10.79 -16.86
C THR A 78 -21.94 12.25 -16.43
N ASP A 79 -21.91 12.54 -15.13
CA ASP A 79 -22.33 13.83 -14.57
C ASP A 79 -21.15 14.81 -14.40
N LYS A 80 -20.17 14.74 -15.31
CA LYS A 80 -18.90 15.48 -15.24
C LYS A 80 -19.10 16.97 -14.97
N ALA A 81 -20.02 17.63 -15.69
CA ALA A 81 -20.25 19.06 -15.55
C ALA A 81 -20.73 19.45 -14.14
N HIS A 82 -21.67 18.70 -13.57
CA HIS A 82 -22.16 18.93 -12.21
C HIS A 82 -21.11 18.61 -11.16
N LEU A 83 -20.35 17.52 -11.35
CA LEU A 83 -19.24 17.17 -10.47
C LEU A 83 -18.23 18.32 -10.42
N GLU A 84 -17.76 18.80 -11.57
CA GLU A 84 -16.78 19.88 -11.62
C GLU A 84 -17.29 21.19 -11.03
N ALA A 85 -18.58 21.50 -11.20
CA ALA A 85 -19.21 22.69 -10.62
C ALA A 85 -19.32 22.60 -9.09
N HIS A 86 -19.60 21.42 -8.54
CA HIS A 86 -19.78 21.21 -7.10
C HIS A 86 -18.49 20.88 -6.35
N PHE A 87 -17.45 20.42 -7.05
CA PHE A 87 -16.18 19.97 -6.47
C PHE A 87 -15.53 21.00 -5.52
N PRO A 88 -15.46 22.31 -5.87
CA PRO A 88 -14.96 23.35 -4.96
C PRO A 88 -15.67 23.42 -3.59
N LEU A 89 -16.94 23.04 -3.53
CA LEU A 89 -17.74 23.06 -2.30
C LEU A 89 -17.50 21.80 -1.43
N LEU A 90 -17.08 20.70 -2.05
CA LEU A 90 -16.79 19.42 -1.39
C LEU A 90 -15.38 19.40 -0.79
N VAL A 91 -14.41 20.01 -1.47
CA VAL A 91 -12.98 19.97 -1.12
C VAL A 91 -12.71 20.43 0.32
N PRO A 92 -13.22 21.58 0.80
CA PRO A 92 -12.97 22.02 2.18
C PRO A 92 -13.46 21.03 3.23
N ALA A 93 -14.63 20.42 3.01
CA ALA A 93 -15.20 19.45 3.95
C ALA A 93 -14.40 18.15 3.99
N ILE A 94 -13.97 17.64 2.84
CA ILE A 94 -13.12 16.44 2.77
C ILE A 94 -11.78 16.69 3.45
N LEU A 95 -11.11 17.81 3.15
CA LEU A 95 -9.82 18.15 3.77
C LEU A 95 -9.94 18.35 5.28
N ALA A 96 -10.97 19.08 5.75
CA ALA A 96 -11.21 19.27 7.18
C ALA A 96 -11.41 17.94 7.94
N LEU A 97 -11.97 16.91 7.29
CA LEU A 97 -12.08 15.57 7.88
C LEU A 97 -10.73 14.85 7.92
N ILE A 98 -9.92 14.93 6.85
CA ILE A 98 -8.59 14.31 6.77
C ILE A 98 -7.62 14.94 7.79
N ASP A 99 -7.69 16.26 7.96
CA ASP A 99 -6.81 17.02 8.86
C ASP A 99 -7.23 16.89 10.33
N ASP A 100 -8.39 16.28 10.62
CA ASP A 100 -8.91 16.22 11.98
C ASP A 100 -8.05 15.38 12.92
N ASN A 101 -8.03 15.69 14.22
CA ASN A 101 -7.26 14.93 15.21
C ASN A 101 -7.87 13.56 15.53
N ASN A 102 -9.18 13.38 15.33
CA ASN A 102 -9.84 12.10 15.60
C ASN A 102 -9.70 11.19 14.37
N LEU A 103 -9.13 10.01 14.62
CA LEU A 103 -8.82 9.00 13.60
C LEU A 103 -10.06 8.54 12.80
N THR A 104 -11.25 8.57 13.41
CA THR A 104 -12.51 8.21 12.73
C THR A 104 -12.85 9.20 11.64
N PHE A 105 -12.66 10.51 11.90
CA PHE A 105 -12.88 11.54 10.88
C PHE A 105 -11.79 11.52 9.83
N LYS A 106 -10.51 11.29 10.20
CA LYS A 106 -9.42 11.10 9.24
C LYS A 106 -9.73 9.97 8.24
N ARG A 107 -10.14 8.82 8.78
CA ARG A 107 -10.54 7.65 8.00
C ARG A 107 -11.72 7.99 7.07
N THR A 108 -12.77 8.60 7.62
CA THR A 108 -13.96 9.00 6.85
C THR A 108 -13.56 9.95 5.71
N GLY A 109 -12.69 10.93 5.97
CA GLY A 109 -12.18 11.84 4.95
C GLY A 109 -11.46 11.12 3.81
N CYS A 110 -10.60 10.14 4.12
CA CYS A 110 -9.92 9.31 3.13
C CYS A 110 -10.89 8.44 2.31
N GLU A 111 -11.91 7.86 2.96
CA GLU A 111 -12.95 7.07 2.29
C GLU A 111 -13.80 7.93 1.35
N LEU A 112 -14.21 9.13 1.79
CA LEU A 112 -14.97 10.08 0.96
C LEU A 112 -14.15 10.56 -0.23
N LEU A 113 -12.86 10.83 -0.03
CA LEU A 113 -11.96 11.19 -1.12
C LEU A 113 -11.88 10.05 -2.15
N SER A 114 -11.70 8.81 -1.71
CA SER A 114 -11.66 7.64 -2.61
C SER A 114 -12.96 7.52 -3.44
N LYS A 115 -14.12 7.74 -2.80
CA LYS A 115 -15.43 7.68 -3.46
C LYS A 115 -15.61 8.76 -4.52
N ILE A 116 -15.16 10.00 -4.29
CA ILE A 116 -15.29 11.08 -5.28
C ILE A 116 -14.24 10.97 -6.40
N LEU A 117 -13.07 10.40 -6.13
CA LEU A 117 -12.02 10.18 -7.14
C LEU A 117 -12.46 9.18 -8.22
N GLN A 118 -13.29 8.19 -7.89
CA GLN A 118 -13.78 7.19 -8.85
C GLN A 118 -14.50 7.80 -10.06
N PRO A 119 -15.56 8.62 -9.91
CA PRO A 119 -16.21 9.27 -11.03
C PRO A 119 -15.32 10.32 -11.73
N ILE A 120 -14.39 10.97 -11.01
CA ILE A 120 -13.41 11.89 -11.62
C ILE A 120 -12.51 11.14 -12.60
N HIS A 121 -11.95 10.00 -12.17
CA HIS A 121 -11.09 9.16 -13.00
C HIS A 121 -11.85 8.61 -14.21
N GLN A 122 -13.03 8.03 -13.99
CA GLN A 122 -13.83 7.40 -15.04
C GLN A 122 -14.38 8.40 -16.07
N SER A 123 -14.66 9.64 -15.66
CA SER A 123 -15.12 10.71 -16.57
C SER A 123 -13.98 11.41 -17.32
N GLY A 124 -12.72 11.08 -17.01
CA GLY A 124 -11.55 11.76 -17.56
C GLY A 124 -11.50 13.25 -17.22
N SER A 125 -11.94 13.63 -16.01
CA SER A 125 -11.86 15.02 -15.56
C SER A 125 -10.43 15.36 -15.11
N ASP A 126 -9.92 16.51 -15.58
CA ASP A 126 -8.60 17.05 -15.22
C ASP A 126 -8.67 18.03 -14.04
N ILE A 127 -9.81 18.10 -13.35
CA ILE A 127 -10.09 19.11 -12.33
C ILE A 127 -9.00 19.18 -11.25
N LEU A 128 -8.47 18.05 -10.79
CA LEU A 128 -7.41 17.98 -9.77
C LEU A 128 -6.12 18.68 -10.19
N VAL A 129 -5.74 18.52 -11.47
CA VAL A 129 -4.54 19.14 -12.05
C VAL A 129 -4.80 20.64 -12.25
N ARG A 130 -5.96 20.98 -12.85
CA ARG A 130 -6.35 22.37 -13.13
C ARG A 130 -6.46 23.22 -11.86
N THR A 131 -6.90 22.65 -10.75
CA THR A 131 -7.03 23.35 -9.46
C THR A 131 -5.82 23.19 -8.54
N ASN A 132 -4.78 22.48 -8.98
CA ASN A 132 -3.58 22.15 -8.20
C ASN A 132 -3.86 21.44 -6.87
N LEU A 133 -4.98 20.71 -6.76
CA LEU A 133 -5.39 20.05 -5.53
C LEU A 133 -4.67 18.71 -5.31
N THR A 134 -4.01 18.15 -6.32
CA THR A 134 -3.24 16.91 -6.20
C THR A 134 -2.24 16.98 -5.05
N SER A 135 -1.41 18.03 -4.98
CA SER A 135 -0.43 18.14 -3.89
C SER A 135 -1.12 18.38 -2.54
N VAL A 136 -2.23 19.13 -2.53
CA VAL A 136 -2.95 19.45 -1.28
C VAL A 136 -3.51 18.18 -0.64
N PHE A 137 -4.13 17.30 -1.43
CA PHE A 137 -4.60 16.01 -0.92
C PHE A 137 -3.45 15.07 -0.55
N GLU A 138 -2.36 15.04 -1.34
CA GLU A 138 -1.17 14.26 -0.98
C GLU A 138 -0.59 14.70 0.37
N ASP A 139 -0.44 16.01 0.59
CA ASP A 139 0.09 16.59 1.82
C ASP A 139 -0.85 16.36 3.02
N ALA A 140 -2.17 16.33 2.81
CA ALA A 140 -3.14 16.03 3.85
C ALA A 140 -3.18 14.54 4.25
N ILE A 141 -3.04 13.62 3.28
CA ILE A 141 -3.10 12.17 3.54
C ILE A 141 -1.78 11.65 4.11
N THR A 142 -0.63 12.19 3.69
CA THR A 142 0.70 11.67 4.09
C THR A 142 0.88 11.55 5.61
N PRO A 143 0.49 12.53 6.45
CA PRO A 143 0.54 12.41 7.92
C PRO A 143 -0.29 11.24 8.48
N CYS A 144 -1.38 10.84 7.81
CA CYS A 144 -2.18 9.69 8.23
C CYS A 144 -1.38 8.37 8.13
N LEU A 145 -0.39 8.29 7.23
CA LEU A 145 0.46 7.11 7.06
C LEU A 145 1.41 6.88 8.23
N LEU A 146 1.61 7.89 9.07
CA LEU A 146 2.48 7.84 10.26
C LEU A 146 1.71 7.45 11.54
N SER A 147 0.40 7.17 11.44
CA SER A 147 -0.43 6.76 12.57
C SER A 147 -0.17 5.30 12.93
N LEU A 148 0.98 5.04 13.56
CA LEU A 148 1.51 3.71 13.90
C LEU A 148 1.65 3.53 15.41
N PRO A 149 1.75 2.27 15.90
CA PRO A 149 2.20 1.99 17.26
C PRO A 149 3.60 2.58 17.55
N THR A 150 3.92 2.91 18.81
CA THR A 150 3.12 2.73 20.04
C THR A 150 2.13 3.86 20.33
N ILE A 151 2.18 4.96 19.56
CA ILE A 151 1.33 6.15 19.78
C ILE A 151 -0.11 5.87 19.37
N THR A 152 -0.32 5.14 18.27
CA THR A 152 -1.64 4.74 17.78
C THR A 152 -1.85 3.25 18.03
N ALA A 153 -2.98 2.88 18.61
CA ALA A 153 -3.33 1.47 18.82
C ALA A 153 -3.44 0.70 17.49
N GLU A 154 -3.04 -0.56 17.48
CA GLU A 154 -2.92 -1.38 16.26
C GLU A 154 -4.21 -1.41 15.42
N ASP A 155 -5.38 -1.65 16.04
CA ASP A 155 -6.65 -1.69 15.31
C ASP A 155 -7.00 -0.36 14.66
N SER A 156 -6.73 0.76 15.35
CA SER A 156 -6.96 2.11 14.83
C SER A 156 -5.99 2.42 13.68
N SER A 157 -4.73 1.99 13.78
CA SER A 157 -3.75 2.10 12.69
C SER A 157 -4.21 1.34 11.46
N ILE A 158 -4.59 0.06 11.58
CA ILE A 158 -5.06 -0.75 10.45
C ILE A 158 -6.27 -0.10 9.77
N GLN A 159 -7.24 0.40 10.55
CA GLN A 159 -8.43 1.05 10.01
C GLN A 159 -8.12 2.34 9.24
N LEU A 160 -7.25 3.20 9.79
CA LEU A 160 -6.90 4.46 9.15
C LEU A 160 -6.02 4.23 7.90
N LEU A 161 -4.97 3.42 8.03
CA LEU A 161 -4.09 3.09 6.91
C LEU A 161 -4.86 2.37 5.79
N GLY A 162 -5.82 1.53 6.17
CA GLY A 162 -6.74 0.85 5.26
C GLY A 162 -7.60 1.79 4.42
N ALA A 163 -7.81 3.03 4.85
CA ALA A 163 -8.47 4.07 4.06
C ALA A 163 -7.46 5.02 3.36
N ALA A 164 -6.34 5.31 4.01
CA ALA A 164 -5.35 6.28 3.53
C ALA A 164 -4.54 5.77 2.31
N TYR A 165 -4.03 4.54 2.34
CA TYR A 165 -3.28 3.98 1.21
C TYR A 165 -4.11 3.87 -0.08
N PRO A 166 -5.36 3.34 -0.08
CA PRO A 166 -6.19 3.33 -1.27
C PRO A 166 -6.52 4.74 -1.76
N ALA A 167 -6.80 5.69 -0.86
CA ALA A 167 -7.11 7.06 -1.24
C ALA A 167 -5.94 7.72 -1.98
N LEU A 168 -4.72 7.57 -1.44
CA LEU A 168 -3.52 8.13 -2.04
C LEU A 168 -3.18 7.46 -3.38
N LEU A 169 -3.28 6.14 -3.46
CA LEU A 169 -3.06 5.41 -4.71
C LEU A 169 -4.11 5.81 -5.76
N SER A 170 -5.38 5.94 -5.37
CA SER A 170 -6.46 6.39 -6.26
C SER A 170 -6.23 7.81 -6.76
N LEU A 171 -5.71 8.70 -5.90
CA LEU A 171 -5.34 10.06 -6.28
C LEU A 171 -4.27 10.05 -7.38
N PHE A 172 -3.20 9.27 -7.19
CA PHE A 172 -2.13 9.15 -8.19
C PHE A 172 -2.63 8.53 -9.50
N LYS A 173 -3.47 7.49 -9.44
CA LYS A 173 -4.06 6.87 -10.64
C LYS A 173 -4.94 7.85 -11.40
N THR A 174 -5.77 8.62 -10.68
CA THR A 174 -6.67 9.61 -11.27
C THR A 174 -5.91 10.71 -12.01
N VAL A 175 -4.73 11.11 -11.50
CA VAL A 175 -3.95 12.19 -12.11
C VAL A 175 -3.08 11.69 -13.26
N TYR A 176 -2.36 10.57 -13.07
CA TYR A 176 -1.29 10.17 -13.99
C TYR A 176 -1.65 8.98 -14.90
N LYS A 177 -2.65 8.15 -14.56
CA LYS A 177 -3.08 7.00 -15.37
C LYS A 177 -4.36 7.25 -16.19
N THR A 178 -4.98 8.41 -16.06
CA THR A 178 -6.17 8.76 -16.85
C THR A 178 -5.77 8.98 -18.32
N PRO A 179 -6.27 8.15 -19.26
CA PRO A 179 -5.98 8.32 -20.67
C PRO A 179 -6.69 9.58 -21.16
N SER A 180 -5.92 10.55 -21.65
CA SER A 180 -6.48 11.74 -22.30
C SER A 180 -6.11 11.72 -23.78
N PRO A 181 -7.07 11.79 -24.71
CA PRO A 181 -6.80 11.79 -26.15
C PRO A 181 -6.02 13.03 -26.62
N LYS A 182 -5.78 14.00 -25.74
CA LYS A 182 -5.04 15.25 -26.02
C LYS A 182 -3.57 15.23 -25.59
N LYS A 183 -3.09 14.15 -24.95
CA LYS A 183 -1.70 14.09 -24.45
C LYS A 183 -0.74 13.56 -25.51
N SER A 184 0.38 14.25 -25.72
CA SER A 184 1.49 13.74 -26.52
C SER A 184 2.13 12.51 -25.86
N ASN A 185 2.86 11.71 -26.64
CA ASN A 185 3.60 10.56 -26.12
C ASN A 185 4.60 10.96 -25.02
N ASP A 186 5.34 12.05 -25.21
CA ASP A 186 6.30 12.57 -24.23
C ASP A 186 5.64 12.92 -22.89
N GLN A 187 4.44 13.50 -22.92
CA GLN A 187 3.71 13.84 -21.69
C GLN A 187 3.21 12.58 -20.97
N ASN A 188 2.79 11.56 -21.71
CA ASN A 188 2.38 10.27 -21.13
C ASN A 188 3.57 9.54 -20.49
N GLU A 189 4.75 9.63 -21.09
CA GLU A 189 5.98 9.07 -20.51
C GLU A 189 6.36 9.80 -19.22
N LYS A 190 6.36 11.13 -19.23
CA LYS A 190 6.60 11.95 -18.04
C LYS A 190 5.59 11.68 -16.90
N ASP A 191 4.32 11.50 -17.24
CA ASP A 191 3.28 11.15 -16.27
C ASP A 191 3.53 9.75 -15.67
N ARG A 192 3.96 8.77 -16.48
CA ARG A 192 4.34 7.43 -16.01
C ARG A 192 5.55 7.47 -15.08
N GLU A 193 6.57 8.25 -15.41
CA GLU A 193 7.75 8.45 -14.56
C GLU A 193 7.38 9.12 -13.25
N THR A 194 6.56 10.18 -13.29
CA THR A 194 6.10 10.90 -12.10
C THR A 194 5.24 9.99 -11.21
N TYR A 195 4.36 9.18 -11.81
CA TYR A 195 3.58 8.17 -11.10
C TYR A 195 4.49 7.17 -10.39
N ALA A 196 5.47 6.60 -11.10
CA ALA A 196 6.40 5.64 -10.53
C ALA A 196 7.22 6.25 -9.39
N ALA A 197 7.67 7.51 -9.53
CA ALA A 197 8.40 8.24 -8.49
C ALA A 197 7.54 8.51 -7.24
N LYS A 198 6.26 8.84 -7.41
CA LYS A 198 5.30 9.06 -6.31
C LYS A 198 5.00 7.77 -5.57
N VAL A 199 4.70 6.69 -6.30
CA VAL A 199 4.45 5.36 -5.73
C VAL A 199 5.69 4.85 -4.99
N SER A 200 6.88 4.97 -5.58
CA SER A 200 8.11 4.51 -4.93
C SER A 200 8.48 5.33 -3.69
N LYS A 201 8.22 6.64 -3.69
CA LYS A 201 8.39 7.48 -2.49
C LYS A 201 7.55 6.96 -1.33
N ILE A 202 6.27 6.64 -1.57
CA ILE A 202 5.40 6.11 -0.51
C ILE A 202 5.83 4.70 -0.07
N LEU A 203 6.21 3.84 -1.03
CA LEU A 203 6.73 2.51 -0.71
C LEU A 203 7.92 2.58 0.24
N ARG A 204 8.90 3.44 -0.05
CA ARG A 204 10.15 3.52 0.73
C ARG A 204 9.98 4.31 2.02
N SER A 205 9.47 5.53 1.92
CA SER A 205 9.43 6.48 3.04
C SER A 205 8.30 6.22 4.02
N ASN A 206 7.27 5.45 3.63
CA ASN A 206 6.15 5.12 4.51
C ASN A 206 5.99 3.61 4.68
N LEU A 207 5.81 2.80 3.64
CA LEU A 207 5.50 1.38 3.84
C LEU A 207 6.68 0.59 4.45
N ILE A 208 7.85 0.62 3.80
CA ILE A 208 9.05 -0.10 4.25
C ILE A 208 9.54 0.46 5.58
N SER A 209 9.60 1.79 5.72
CA SER A 209 9.97 2.44 6.98
C SER A 209 9.01 2.10 8.13
N SER A 210 7.69 2.08 7.88
CA SER A 210 6.70 1.68 8.90
C SER A 210 6.86 0.22 9.29
N PHE A 211 7.12 -0.65 8.32
CA PHE A 211 7.35 -2.07 8.58
C PHE A 211 8.57 -2.28 9.48
N HIS A 212 9.66 -1.55 9.20
CA HIS A 212 10.85 -1.56 10.06
C HIS A 212 10.64 -0.88 11.41
N HIS A 213 9.78 0.12 11.51
CA HIS A 213 9.46 0.80 12.77
C HIS A 213 8.67 -0.09 13.72
N ILE A 214 7.67 -0.82 13.20
CA ILE A 214 6.86 -1.73 14.02
C ILE A 214 7.55 -3.08 14.25
N GLY A 215 8.55 -3.42 13.42
CA GLY A 215 9.41 -4.57 13.62
C GLY A 215 10.60 -4.21 14.52
N SER A 216 11.03 -5.11 15.39
CA SER A 216 12.31 -4.93 16.06
C SER A 216 13.39 -5.62 15.23
N SER A 217 14.01 -4.85 14.32
CA SER A 217 15.28 -5.19 13.69
C SER A 217 16.38 -4.35 14.34
N THR A 218 16.50 -4.36 15.68
CA THR A 218 17.55 -3.61 16.37
C THR A 218 18.90 -4.31 16.18
N PRO A 219 19.93 -3.65 15.60
CA PRO A 219 21.26 -4.23 15.41
C PRO A 219 22.03 -4.56 16.70
N THR A 220 21.49 -4.19 17.86
CA THR A 220 22.16 -4.27 19.18
C THR A 220 21.72 -5.44 20.04
N ALA A 221 20.77 -6.26 19.59
CA ALA A 221 20.35 -7.46 20.32
C ALA A 221 21.22 -8.66 19.94
N ILE A 222 21.59 -9.46 20.94
CA ILE A 222 22.32 -10.74 20.82
C ILE A 222 21.53 -11.76 19.95
N SER A 223 20.23 -11.52 19.75
CA SER A 223 19.38 -12.31 18.86
C SER A 223 19.35 -11.69 17.46
N THR A 224 19.79 -12.46 16.46
CA THR A 224 19.77 -12.12 15.02
C THR A 224 18.38 -12.18 14.40
N SER A 225 17.35 -12.51 15.17
CA SER A 225 16.00 -12.76 14.68
C SER A 225 15.13 -11.51 14.80
N ALA A 226 14.49 -11.10 13.69
CA ALA A 226 13.53 -10.02 13.69
C ALA A 226 12.33 -10.37 14.59
N SER A 227 11.82 -9.39 15.35
CA SER A 227 10.57 -9.55 16.13
C SER A 227 9.44 -8.75 15.51
N PHE A 228 8.24 -9.32 15.47
CA PHE A 228 7.02 -8.71 14.95
C PHE A 228 5.97 -8.58 16.07
N PRO A 229 6.06 -7.55 16.95
CA PRO A 229 5.11 -7.36 18.05
C PRO A 229 3.68 -7.07 17.57
N HIS A 230 3.51 -6.58 16.34
CA HIS A 230 2.21 -6.27 15.72
C HIS A 230 2.01 -7.07 14.43
N PRO A 231 1.84 -8.40 14.51
CA PRO A 231 1.86 -9.26 13.33
C PRO A 231 0.69 -9.01 12.37
N ARG A 232 -0.48 -8.54 12.86
CA ARG A 232 -1.61 -8.16 12.00
C ARG A 232 -1.28 -6.91 11.19
N LEU A 233 -0.71 -5.90 11.84
CA LEU A 233 -0.26 -4.69 11.16
C LEU A 233 0.91 -4.96 10.20
N SER A 234 1.87 -5.81 10.57
CA SER A 234 2.96 -6.25 9.68
C SER A 234 2.40 -6.96 8.43
N THR A 235 1.40 -7.84 8.61
CA THR A 235 0.70 -8.50 7.48
C THR A 235 0.08 -7.46 6.56
N PHE A 236 -0.70 -6.53 7.14
CA PHE A 236 -1.35 -5.45 6.39
C PHE A 236 -0.34 -4.60 5.61
N LEU A 237 0.77 -4.18 6.22
CA LEU A 237 1.79 -3.39 5.54
C LEU A 237 2.44 -4.18 4.40
N LEU A 238 2.68 -5.48 4.57
CA LEU A 238 3.30 -6.33 3.56
C LEU A 238 2.37 -6.60 2.35
N GLU A 239 1.07 -6.70 2.59
CA GLU A 239 0.05 -6.73 1.52
C GLU A 239 0.02 -5.42 0.72
N TRP A 240 0.20 -4.27 1.38
CA TRP A 240 0.33 -2.98 0.71
C TRP A 240 1.65 -2.83 -0.03
N ILE A 241 2.77 -3.30 0.53
CA ILE A 241 4.06 -3.41 -0.18
C ILE A 241 3.86 -4.20 -1.48
N THR A 242 3.19 -5.35 -1.40
CA THR A 242 2.86 -6.19 -2.57
C THR A 242 2.04 -5.42 -3.61
N THR A 243 1.03 -4.68 -3.16
CA THR A 243 0.20 -3.83 -4.03
C THR A 243 1.03 -2.76 -4.73
N PHE A 244 1.91 -2.07 -4.01
CA PHE A 244 2.77 -1.03 -4.57
C PHE A 244 3.84 -1.60 -5.52
N VAL A 245 4.38 -2.79 -5.23
CA VAL A 245 5.28 -3.52 -6.14
C VAL A 245 4.59 -3.85 -7.47
N LYS A 246 3.33 -4.28 -7.43
CA LYS A 246 2.52 -4.49 -8.66
C LYS A 246 2.31 -3.19 -9.43
N GLU A 247 2.09 -2.07 -8.74
CA GLU A 247 1.90 -0.77 -9.36
C GLU A 247 3.17 -0.21 -10.01
N LEU A 248 4.34 -0.50 -9.45
CA LEU A 248 5.65 -0.12 -10.01
C LEU A 248 6.05 -0.96 -11.22
N GLY A 249 5.61 -2.23 -11.27
CA GLY A 249 6.01 -3.17 -12.32
C GLY A 249 7.53 -3.29 -12.40
N ILE A 250 8.08 -3.15 -13.60
CA ILE A 250 9.54 -3.26 -13.84
C ILE A 250 10.40 -2.28 -13.02
N ASN A 251 9.83 -1.13 -12.61
CA ASN A 251 10.56 -0.18 -11.76
C ASN A 251 10.88 -0.73 -10.37
N THR A 252 10.25 -1.83 -9.94
CA THR A 252 10.59 -2.55 -8.71
C THR A 252 12.06 -2.97 -8.67
N THR A 253 12.68 -3.23 -9.83
CA THR A 253 14.12 -3.57 -9.93
C THR A 253 15.06 -2.55 -9.26
N LYS A 254 14.64 -1.29 -9.15
CA LYS A 254 15.42 -0.20 -8.53
C LYS A 254 15.46 -0.27 -7.01
N TYR A 255 14.52 -0.99 -6.40
CA TYR A 255 14.26 -0.97 -4.95
C TYR A 255 14.47 -2.34 -4.29
N LEU A 256 15.05 -3.30 -5.01
CA LEU A 256 15.32 -4.65 -4.49
C LEU A 256 16.14 -4.64 -3.20
N GLN A 257 17.10 -3.71 -3.07
CA GLN A 257 17.93 -3.59 -1.88
C GLN A 257 17.14 -3.21 -0.62
N GLU A 258 16.01 -2.52 -0.76
CA GLU A 258 15.14 -2.15 0.37
C GLU A 258 14.05 -3.20 0.60
N ILE A 259 13.58 -3.87 -0.46
CA ILE A 259 12.47 -4.83 -0.39
C ILE A 259 12.95 -6.23 0.06
N VAL A 260 14.06 -6.74 -0.47
CA VAL A 260 14.52 -8.11 -0.17
C VAL A 260 14.82 -8.32 1.32
N PRO A 261 15.45 -7.39 2.06
CA PRO A 261 15.65 -7.54 3.50
C PRO A 261 14.34 -7.68 4.29
N VAL A 262 13.28 -6.96 3.90
CA VAL A 262 11.94 -7.08 4.51
C VAL A 262 11.39 -8.50 4.31
N LEU A 263 11.51 -9.04 3.09
CA LEU A 263 11.04 -10.39 2.77
C LEU A 263 11.88 -11.46 3.49
N TYR A 264 13.20 -11.32 3.48
CA TYR A 264 14.13 -12.23 4.12
C TYR A 264 13.83 -12.34 5.62
N THR A 265 13.82 -11.21 6.33
CA THR A 265 13.61 -11.17 7.78
C THR A 265 12.24 -11.68 8.21
N THR A 266 11.22 -11.55 7.34
CA THR A 266 9.87 -12.06 7.60
C THR A 266 9.80 -13.58 7.42
N LEU A 267 10.36 -14.10 6.32
CA LEU A 267 10.31 -15.52 5.98
C LEU A 267 11.26 -16.37 6.84
N SER A 268 12.42 -15.82 7.23
CA SER A 268 13.39 -16.51 8.07
C SER A 268 13.12 -16.32 9.58
N ASN A 269 11.95 -15.80 9.97
CA ASN A 269 11.64 -15.57 11.37
C ASN A 269 11.34 -16.90 12.09
N PRO A 270 12.08 -17.27 13.15
CA PRO A 270 11.86 -18.53 13.88
C PRO A 270 10.45 -18.69 14.46
N PHE A 271 9.74 -17.59 14.68
CA PHE A 271 8.36 -17.57 15.20
C PHE A 271 7.32 -17.28 14.11
N GLY A 272 7.70 -17.34 12.83
CA GLY A 272 6.80 -17.02 11.72
C GLY A 272 5.54 -17.90 11.69
N THR A 273 5.65 -19.17 12.11
CA THR A 273 4.53 -20.12 12.16
C THR A 273 3.43 -19.71 13.15
N ALA A 274 3.75 -18.88 14.15
CA ALA A 274 2.77 -18.38 15.12
C ALA A 274 1.73 -17.42 14.50
N HIS A 275 2.05 -16.79 13.36
CA HIS A 275 1.09 -15.97 12.61
C HIS A 275 1.15 -16.26 11.10
N PRO A 276 0.49 -17.35 10.64
CA PRO A 276 0.45 -17.76 9.24
C PRO A 276 0.09 -16.67 8.22
N PRO A 277 -0.84 -15.73 8.49
CA PRO A 277 -1.17 -14.68 7.53
C PRO A 277 0.03 -13.81 7.12
N LEU A 278 0.96 -13.53 8.04
CA LEU A 278 2.17 -12.78 7.72
C LEU A 278 3.09 -13.56 6.78
N LEU A 279 3.24 -14.86 7.00
CA LEU A 279 4.00 -15.73 6.09
C LEU A 279 3.37 -15.79 4.70
N PHE A 280 2.04 -15.94 4.59
CA PHE A 280 1.36 -15.89 3.31
C PHE A 280 1.58 -14.56 2.58
N ALA A 281 1.45 -13.43 3.30
CA ALA A 281 1.72 -12.12 2.73
C ALA A 281 3.17 -12.00 2.24
N ALA A 282 4.14 -12.53 2.99
CA ALA A 282 5.55 -12.52 2.62
C ALA A 282 5.84 -13.38 1.38
N VAL A 283 5.32 -14.60 1.32
CA VAL A 283 5.49 -15.49 0.16
C VAL A 283 4.84 -14.87 -1.09
N SER A 284 3.65 -14.30 -0.94
CA SER A 284 2.95 -13.58 -2.02
C SER A 284 3.77 -12.37 -2.50
N ALA A 285 4.27 -11.55 -1.58
CA ALA A 285 5.14 -10.43 -1.89
C ALA A 285 6.40 -10.87 -2.65
N THR A 286 7.06 -11.94 -2.20
CA THR A 286 8.23 -12.53 -2.87
C THR A 286 7.92 -12.93 -4.31
N LYS A 287 6.79 -13.63 -4.55
CA LYS A 287 6.37 -13.98 -5.92
C LYS A 287 6.22 -12.74 -6.81
N PHE A 288 5.51 -11.71 -6.33
CA PHE A 288 5.31 -10.50 -7.13
C PHE A 288 6.59 -9.69 -7.32
N VAL A 289 7.52 -9.72 -6.37
CA VAL A 289 8.85 -9.11 -6.55
C VAL A 289 9.64 -9.86 -7.62
N ILE A 290 9.64 -11.20 -7.61
CA ILE A 290 10.31 -12.00 -8.65
C ILE A 290 9.72 -11.68 -10.03
N LEU A 291 8.40 -11.72 -10.17
CA LEU A 291 7.72 -11.46 -11.46
C LEU A 291 8.00 -10.06 -11.99
N ASN A 292 7.93 -9.03 -11.14
CA ASN A 292 8.10 -7.65 -11.56
C ASN A 292 9.57 -7.25 -11.74
N ALA A 293 10.48 -7.84 -10.96
CA ALA A 293 11.91 -7.52 -10.99
C ALA A 293 12.76 -8.57 -11.70
N HIS A 294 12.12 -9.42 -12.52
CA HIS A 294 12.73 -10.54 -13.22
C HIS A 294 14.06 -10.23 -13.95
N PRO A 295 14.31 -9.02 -14.53
CA PRO A 295 15.59 -8.77 -15.21
C PRO A 295 16.78 -8.60 -14.27
N ARG A 296 16.55 -8.34 -12.98
CA ARG A 296 17.62 -8.15 -11.97
C ARG A 296 17.53 -9.09 -10.77
N ILE A 297 16.52 -9.96 -10.71
CA ILE A 297 16.30 -10.84 -9.56
C ILE A 297 17.43 -11.86 -9.35
N TRP A 298 18.15 -12.22 -10.41
CA TRP A 298 19.27 -13.16 -10.36
C TRP A 298 20.38 -12.77 -9.37
N ARG A 299 20.54 -11.47 -9.09
CA ARG A 299 21.50 -10.96 -8.10
C ARG A 299 21.10 -11.27 -6.66
N TRP A 300 19.81 -11.43 -6.43
CA TRP A 300 19.19 -11.63 -5.11
C TRP A 300 18.70 -13.07 -4.92
N ARG A 301 19.06 -13.99 -5.84
CA ARG A 301 18.57 -15.37 -5.83
C ARG A 301 18.99 -16.12 -4.57
N GLY A 302 20.20 -15.85 -4.06
CA GLY A 302 20.74 -16.50 -2.86
C GLY A 302 19.96 -16.10 -1.61
N GLU A 303 19.73 -14.81 -1.41
CA GLU A 303 18.93 -14.29 -0.29
C GLU A 303 17.48 -14.77 -0.37
N ILE A 304 16.87 -14.74 -1.56
CA ILE A 304 15.49 -15.21 -1.74
C ILE A 304 15.39 -16.72 -1.47
N LEU A 305 16.29 -17.53 -2.02
CA LEU A 305 16.31 -18.97 -1.76
C LEU A 305 16.56 -19.26 -0.28
N GLY A 306 17.53 -18.59 0.34
CA GLY A 306 17.82 -18.74 1.76
C GLY A 306 16.61 -18.44 2.65
N ALA A 307 15.87 -17.37 2.34
CA ALA A 307 14.63 -17.03 3.05
C ALA A 307 13.53 -18.09 2.87
N LEU A 308 13.33 -18.59 1.66
CA LEU A 308 12.32 -19.61 1.35
C LEU A 308 12.67 -20.96 1.99
N CYS A 309 13.94 -21.38 1.96
CA CYS A 309 14.43 -22.58 2.62
C CYS A 309 14.28 -22.48 4.14
N ALA A 310 14.67 -21.35 4.75
CA ALA A 310 14.51 -21.14 6.18
C ALA A 310 13.03 -21.24 6.61
N CYS A 311 12.13 -20.58 5.87
CA CYS A 311 10.68 -20.66 6.12
C CYS A 311 10.15 -22.11 6.01
N TRP A 312 10.63 -22.86 5.01
CA TRP A 312 10.25 -24.25 4.82
C TRP A 312 10.65 -25.14 5.99
N LEU A 313 11.91 -25.08 6.42
CA LEU A 313 12.43 -25.88 7.54
C LEU A 313 11.67 -25.57 8.84
N LEU A 314 11.36 -24.30 9.09
CA LEU A 314 10.53 -23.91 10.23
C LEU A 314 9.12 -24.52 10.19
N ILE A 315 8.52 -24.61 9.00
CA ILE A 315 7.21 -25.24 8.82
C ILE A 315 7.28 -26.76 8.98
N VAL A 316 8.36 -27.40 8.50
CA VAL A 316 8.57 -28.85 8.68
C VAL A 316 8.72 -29.16 10.17
N GLY A 317 9.58 -28.45 10.89
CA GLY A 317 9.74 -28.61 12.34
C GLY A 317 8.42 -28.41 13.12
N GLU A 318 7.65 -27.38 12.80
CA GLU A 318 6.33 -27.14 13.42
C GLU A 318 5.34 -28.28 13.15
N LYS A 319 5.37 -28.88 11.96
CA LYS A 319 4.51 -30.05 11.65
C LYS A 319 4.91 -31.25 12.50
N GLU A 320 6.20 -31.54 12.60
CA GLU A 320 6.68 -32.67 13.42
C GLU A 320 6.32 -32.50 14.90
N ASP A 321 6.51 -31.31 15.45
CA ASP A 321 6.20 -31.01 16.85
C ASP A 321 4.70 -31.19 17.13
N ARG A 322 3.84 -30.81 16.17
CA ARG A 322 2.39 -31.03 16.25
C ARG A 322 1.98 -32.49 16.12
N GLU A 323 2.68 -33.29 15.30
CA GLU A 323 2.44 -34.73 15.21
C GLU A 323 2.81 -35.45 16.52
N LYS A 324 3.87 -34.99 17.19
CA LYS A 324 4.31 -35.47 18.51
C LYS A 324 3.35 -35.01 19.63
N GLN A 325 2.79 -33.80 19.53
CA GLN A 325 1.86 -33.21 20.49
C GLN A 325 0.39 -33.37 20.04
N LYS A 326 -0.16 -34.58 20.13
CA LYS A 326 -1.59 -34.85 19.89
C LYS A 326 -2.48 -34.10 20.89
N GLY A 327 -2.87 -32.86 20.59
CA GLY A 327 -3.96 -32.18 21.31
C GLY A 327 -3.86 -30.67 21.53
N ASP A 328 -2.80 -29.99 21.10
CA ASP A 328 -2.67 -28.55 21.37
C ASP A 328 -3.48 -27.67 20.39
N LYS A 329 -4.34 -26.81 20.96
CA LYS A 329 -5.22 -25.88 20.24
C LYS A 329 -4.58 -24.49 20.01
N GLY A 330 -3.34 -24.28 20.45
CA GLY A 330 -2.69 -22.96 20.51
C GLY A 330 -1.90 -22.48 19.28
N GLY A 331 -1.81 -23.25 18.19
CA GLY A 331 -0.98 -22.90 17.02
C GLY A 331 -1.64 -23.14 15.66
N PRO A 332 -0.90 -22.89 14.56
CA PRO A 332 -1.45 -22.84 13.20
C PRO A 332 -2.07 -24.16 12.77
N SER A 333 -3.22 -24.13 12.07
CA SER A 333 -3.86 -25.36 11.60
C SER A 333 -2.94 -26.11 10.64
N VAL A 334 -2.91 -27.46 10.73
CA VAL A 334 -2.16 -28.31 9.79
C VAL A 334 -2.53 -27.96 8.34
N THR A 335 -3.80 -27.64 8.10
CA THR A 335 -4.31 -27.20 6.79
C THR A 335 -3.68 -25.88 6.33
N GLU A 336 -3.43 -24.94 7.24
CA GLU A 336 -2.76 -23.66 6.93
C GLU A 336 -1.29 -23.89 6.59
N LEU A 337 -0.59 -24.72 7.37
CA LEU A 337 0.80 -25.08 7.10
C LEU A 337 0.96 -25.76 5.74
N VAL A 338 0.05 -26.69 5.38
CA VAL A 338 0.05 -27.32 4.05
C VAL A 338 -0.18 -26.30 2.93
N LYS A 339 -1.04 -25.31 3.14
CA LYS A 339 -1.25 -24.23 2.17
C LYS A 339 0.01 -23.36 2.01
N ILE A 340 0.70 -23.00 3.09
CA ILE A 340 1.96 -22.22 3.00
C ILE A 340 3.03 -23.02 2.27
N THR A 341 3.18 -24.32 2.57
CA THR A 341 4.09 -25.24 1.86
C THR A 341 3.88 -25.18 0.34
N ARG A 342 2.63 -25.21 -0.14
CA ARG A 342 2.32 -25.08 -1.57
C ARG A 342 2.66 -23.70 -2.12
N GLU A 343 2.39 -22.64 -1.36
CA GLU A 343 2.73 -21.28 -1.77
C GLU A 343 4.25 -21.10 -1.90
N LEU A 344 5.04 -21.67 -0.98
CA LEU A 344 6.51 -21.68 -1.02
C LEU A 344 7.05 -22.41 -2.25
N GLN A 345 6.53 -23.61 -2.54
CA GLN A 345 6.87 -24.36 -3.75
C GLN A 345 6.58 -23.51 -5.00
N GLY A 346 5.43 -22.85 -5.05
CA GLY A 346 5.10 -21.92 -6.13
C GLY A 346 6.07 -20.74 -6.25
N ALA A 347 6.60 -20.23 -5.14
CA ALA A 347 7.57 -19.13 -5.16
C ALA A 347 8.93 -19.58 -5.71
N VAL A 348 9.40 -20.76 -5.30
CA VAL A 348 10.61 -21.39 -5.84
C VAL A 348 10.45 -21.72 -7.32
N TYR A 349 9.30 -22.24 -7.73
CA TYR A 349 9.00 -22.48 -9.15
C TYR A 349 9.09 -21.20 -9.97
N VAL A 350 8.45 -20.11 -9.53
CA VAL A 350 8.50 -18.82 -10.23
C VAL A 350 9.93 -18.27 -10.29
N LEU A 351 10.73 -18.44 -9.24
CA LEU A 351 12.14 -18.07 -9.23
C LEU A 351 12.94 -18.89 -10.25
N LYS A 352 12.83 -20.22 -10.21
CA LYS A 352 13.50 -21.13 -11.16
C LYS A 352 13.15 -20.78 -12.60
N HIS A 353 11.86 -20.65 -12.89
CA HIS A 353 11.37 -20.30 -14.22
C HIS A 353 11.93 -18.94 -14.69
N THR A 354 11.97 -17.95 -13.80
CA THR A 354 12.52 -16.62 -14.11
C THR A 354 14.00 -16.66 -14.44
N LEU A 355 14.78 -17.43 -13.68
CA LEU A 355 16.22 -17.54 -13.87
C LEU A 355 16.60 -18.44 -15.07
N GLN A 356 15.77 -19.43 -15.42
CA GLN A 356 15.94 -20.27 -16.61
C GLN A 356 15.67 -19.51 -17.92
N ASN A 357 14.90 -18.42 -17.83
CA ASN A 357 14.53 -17.56 -18.95
C ASN A 357 15.13 -16.13 -18.81
N PRO A 358 16.47 -15.97 -18.98
CA PRO A 358 17.12 -14.66 -18.99
C PRO A 358 16.50 -13.69 -19.98
N VAL A 359 16.43 -12.41 -19.61
CA VAL A 359 15.90 -11.35 -20.45
C VAL A 359 17.02 -10.62 -21.16
N ALA A 360 16.82 -10.29 -22.43
CA ALA A 360 17.71 -9.41 -23.16
C ALA A 360 17.61 -7.98 -22.62
N VAL A 361 18.66 -7.49 -21.95
CA VAL A 361 18.68 -6.14 -21.34
C VAL A 361 19.63 -5.19 -22.07
N VAL A 362 20.71 -5.69 -22.66
CA VAL A 362 21.73 -4.87 -23.35
C VAL A 362 21.91 -5.38 -24.78
N ASN A 363 21.69 -4.52 -25.78
CA ASN A 363 21.90 -4.81 -27.21
C ASN A 363 21.15 -6.06 -27.73
N GLY A 364 20.01 -6.42 -27.12
CA GLY A 364 19.24 -7.60 -27.52
C GLY A 364 19.85 -8.93 -27.04
N GLN A 365 20.87 -8.92 -26.18
CA GLN A 365 21.42 -10.11 -25.54
C GLN A 365 21.23 -10.11 -24.02
N PRO A 366 21.10 -11.30 -23.39
CA PRO A 366 21.11 -11.42 -21.94
C PRO A 366 22.45 -10.99 -21.33
N ASP A 367 22.41 -10.48 -20.10
CA ASP A 367 23.62 -10.17 -19.35
C ASP A 367 24.43 -11.45 -19.07
N ALA A 368 25.76 -11.40 -19.25
CA ALA A 368 26.63 -12.56 -19.05
C ALA A 368 26.50 -13.16 -17.64
N ASN A 369 26.29 -12.32 -16.62
CA ASN A 369 26.08 -12.81 -15.25
C ASN A 369 24.72 -13.46 -15.06
N GLN A 370 23.72 -13.05 -15.85
CA GLN A 370 22.41 -13.70 -15.85
C GLN A 370 22.48 -15.09 -16.48
N LEU A 371 23.31 -15.27 -17.52
CA LEU A 371 23.61 -16.58 -18.09
C LEU A 371 24.39 -17.47 -17.10
N ALA A 372 25.41 -16.92 -16.44
CA ALA A 372 26.14 -17.64 -15.39
C ALA A 372 25.22 -18.09 -14.24
N ALA A 373 24.28 -17.23 -13.82
CA ALA A 373 23.28 -17.59 -12.80
C ALA A 373 22.33 -18.70 -13.28
N LYS A 374 21.99 -18.74 -14.57
CA LYS A 374 21.20 -19.83 -15.16
C LYS A 374 21.97 -21.15 -15.14
N GLU A 375 23.24 -21.13 -15.49
CA GLU A 375 24.11 -22.32 -15.53
C GLU A 375 24.37 -22.88 -14.11
N ALA A 376 24.65 -22.00 -13.16
CA ALA A 376 24.94 -22.39 -11.77
C ALA A 376 23.71 -22.89 -11.00
N MET A 377 22.50 -22.46 -11.37
CA MET A 377 21.29 -22.73 -10.59
C MET A 377 21.07 -24.21 -10.27
N GLN A 378 21.21 -25.09 -11.26
CA GLN A 378 20.92 -26.52 -11.04
C GLN A 378 21.87 -27.11 -10.00
N GLN A 379 23.15 -26.72 -10.06
CA GLN A 379 24.15 -27.12 -9.08
C GLN A 379 23.87 -26.51 -7.71
N GLU A 380 23.54 -25.22 -7.64
CA GLU A 380 23.17 -24.54 -6.38
C GLU A 380 22.00 -25.24 -5.67
N LEU A 381 20.94 -25.61 -6.41
CA LEU A 381 19.78 -26.32 -5.87
C LEU A 381 20.15 -27.73 -5.39
N GLN A 382 20.99 -28.44 -6.14
CA GLN A 382 21.46 -29.77 -5.77
C GLN A 382 22.28 -29.73 -4.48
N THR A 383 23.21 -28.77 -4.36
CA THR A 383 24.01 -28.59 -3.14
C THR A 383 23.16 -28.27 -1.91
N LEU A 384 22.08 -27.50 -2.07
CA LEU A 384 21.15 -27.22 -0.97
C LEU A 384 20.39 -28.48 -0.52
N ALA A 385 19.92 -29.30 -1.45
CA ALA A 385 19.22 -30.56 -1.13
C ALA A 385 20.17 -31.61 -0.52
N GLU A 386 21.42 -31.65 -0.95
CA GLU A 386 22.46 -32.51 -0.35
C GLU A 386 22.83 -32.07 1.08
N ALA A 387 22.75 -30.78 1.37
CA ALA A 387 22.99 -30.25 2.71
C ALA A 387 21.85 -30.57 3.68
N ASP A 388 20.60 -30.59 3.21
CA ASP A 388 19.41 -30.92 3.99
C ASP A 388 18.33 -31.59 3.12
N SER A 389 18.07 -32.88 3.38
CA SER A 389 17.11 -33.68 2.62
C SER A 389 15.67 -33.18 2.74
N GLU A 390 15.33 -32.43 3.80
CA GLU A 390 13.98 -31.87 3.94
C GLU A 390 13.67 -30.81 2.86
N LEU A 391 14.70 -30.21 2.28
CA LEU A 391 14.56 -29.19 1.23
C LEU A 391 14.19 -29.78 -0.14
N GLU A 392 14.35 -31.09 -0.36
CA GLU A 392 13.98 -31.72 -1.64
C GLU A 392 12.51 -31.45 -2.00
N GLY A 393 11.63 -31.54 -0.99
CA GLY A 393 10.20 -31.27 -1.13
C GLY A 393 9.86 -29.81 -1.47
N LEU A 394 10.79 -28.87 -1.26
CA LEU A 394 10.66 -27.47 -1.67
C LEU A 394 11.25 -27.23 -3.07
N LEU A 395 12.49 -27.69 -3.29
CA LEU A 395 13.32 -27.30 -4.43
C LEU A 395 12.98 -28.04 -5.73
N PHE A 396 12.48 -29.27 -5.60
CA PHE A 396 12.17 -30.17 -6.72
C PHE A 396 10.69 -30.55 -6.81
N ALA A 397 9.81 -29.84 -6.10
CA ALA A 397 8.38 -30.08 -6.21
C ALA A 397 7.84 -29.80 -7.62
N ASP A 398 7.07 -30.74 -8.15
CA ASP A 398 6.27 -30.57 -9.37
C ASP A 398 5.07 -29.66 -9.07
N VAL A 399 5.26 -28.36 -9.24
CA VAL A 399 4.17 -27.39 -9.19
C VAL A 399 3.40 -27.49 -10.51
N LYS A 400 2.26 -28.18 -10.51
CA LYS A 400 1.32 -28.16 -11.66
C LYS A 400 0.84 -26.72 -11.87
N SER A 401 1.09 -26.18 -13.06
CA SER A 401 0.70 -24.83 -13.49
C SER A 401 -0.79 -24.63 -13.56
#